data_AF-A0A1G9HZL5-F1
#
_entry.id   AF-A0A1G9HZL5-F1
#
_cell.length_a   1.000
_cell.length_b   1.000
_cell.length_c   1.000
_cell.angle_alpha   90.00
_cell.angle_beta   90.00
_cell.angle_gamma   90.00
#
_symmetry.space_group_name_H-M   'P 1'
#
loop_
_entity.id
_entity.type
_entity.pdbx_description
1 polymer ?
#
loop_
_entity_poly.entity_id
_entity_poly.type
_entity_poly.pdbx_seq_one_letter_code
_entity_poly.pdbx_strand_id
1 'polypeptide(L)'
;MADLVVDGGDKLCVQLLIELRGHVRQAGPGAVIHLIATDPAAPVDLPAWCHLTGHTYLGQVEGRPRPTYALRVADAARQTAEAKPWHVT
;
A
#
# COMPACT_ATOMS: atom_id res chain seq x y z
N MET A 1 11.97 2.35 -11.04
CA MET A 1 12.02 0.93 -10.66
C MET A 1 11.46 0.80 -9.25
N ALA A 2 10.89 -0.34 -8.87
CA ALA A 2 10.40 -0.55 -7.52
C ALA A 2 11.55 -0.92 -6.59
N ASP A 3 11.54 -0.36 -5.38
CA ASP A 3 12.49 -0.70 -4.32
C ASP A 3 12.02 -1.96 -3.57
N LEU A 4 10.71 -2.22 -3.55
CA LEU A 4 10.10 -3.40 -2.94
C LEU A 4 8.89 -3.90 -3.74
N VAL A 5 8.74 -5.22 -3.83
CA VAL A 5 7.52 -5.87 -4.36
C VAL A 5 6.86 -6.67 -3.24
N VAL A 6 5.57 -6.46 -3.02
CA VAL A 6 4.77 -7.13 -1.98
C VAL A 6 3.68 -7.97 -2.67
N ASP A 7 3.57 -9.24 -2.30
CA ASP A 7 2.52 -10.14 -2.79
C ASP A 7 1.39 -10.28 -1.78
N GLY A 8 0.28 -9.60 -2.05
CA GLY A 8 -0.94 -9.64 -1.24
C GLY A 8 -1.85 -10.83 -1.53
N GLY A 9 -1.62 -11.57 -2.62
CA GLY A 9 -2.48 -12.70 -3.03
C GLY A 9 -3.97 -12.36 -3.03
N ASP A 10 -4.79 -13.30 -2.53
CA ASP A 10 -6.26 -13.21 -2.41
C ASP A 10 -6.74 -12.58 -1.09
N LYS A 11 -5.86 -11.87 -0.38
CA LYS A 11 -6.20 -11.27 0.91
C LYS A 11 -7.21 -10.14 0.71
N LEU A 12 -8.26 -10.18 1.53
CA LEU A 12 -9.27 -9.14 1.58
C LEU A 12 -8.70 -7.84 2.14
N CYS A 13 -9.22 -6.71 1.65
CA CYS A 13 -8.82 -5.34 1.89
C CYS A 13 -8.15 -5.07 3.24
N VAL A 14 -8.77 -5.45 4.36
CA VAL A 14 -8.23 -5.16 5.70
C VAL A 14 -6.90 -5.88 5.96
N GLN A 15 -6.75 -7.14 5.57
CA GLN A 15 -5.50 -7.89 5.78
C GLN A 15 -4.38 -7.36 4.88
N LEU A 16 -4.72 -7.00 3.63
CA LEU A 16 -3.79 -6.40 2.69
C LEU A 16 -3.19 -5.08 3.24
N LEU A 17 -4.04 -4.22 3.81
CA LEU A 17 -3.61 -2.94 4.38
C LEU A 17 -2.74 -3.10 5.64
N ILE A 18 -3.01 -4.12 6.47
CA ILE A 18 -2.20 -4.42 7.65
C ILE A 18 -0.78 -4.86 7.23
N GLU A 19 -0.67 -5.71 6.22
CA GLU A 19 0.63 -6.16 5.71
C GLU A 19 1.38 -5.02 5.02
N LEU A 20 0.69 -4.23 4.19
CA LEU A 20 1.27 -3.08 3.52
C LEU A 20 1.87 -2.08 4.53
N ARG A 21 1.19 -1.82 5.65
CA ARG A 21 1.72 -0.98 6.74
C ARG A 21 3.07 -1.50 7.25
N GLY A 22 3.19 -2.82 7.45
CA GLY A 22 4.44 -3.45 7.88
C GLY A 22 5.57 -3.21 6.88
N HIS A 23 5.29 -3.43 5.59
CA HIS A 23 6.27 -3.24 4.52
C HIS A 23 6.69 -1.79 4.35
N VAL A 24 5.76 -0.85 4.43
CA VAL A 24 6.04 0.59 4.37
C VAL A 24 7.00 1.03 5.48
N ARG A 25 6.82 0.54 6.71
CA ARG A 25 7.73 0.85 7.84
C ARG A 25 9.15 0.34 7.60
N GLN A 26 9.30 -0.78 6.89
CA GLN A 26 10.60 -1.37 6.57
C GLN A 26 11.29 -0.70 5.37
N ALA A 27 10.52 -0.30 4.35
CA ALA A 27 11.06 0.28 3.12
C ALA A 27 11.62 1.71 3.34
N GLY A 28 11.04 2.46 4.27
CA GLY A 28 11.46 3.83 4.60
C GLY A 28 10.98 4.89 3.60
N PRO A 29 11.13 6.19 3.95
CA PRO A 29 10.71 7.32 3.12
C PRO A 29 11.26 7.30 1.70
N GLY A 30 10.42 7.69 0.73
CA GLY A 30 10.80 7.81 -0.68
C GLY A 30 10.76 6.49 -1.47
N ALA A 31 10.74 5.34 -0.78
CA ALA A 31 10.68 4.03 -1.42
C ALA A 31 9.40 3.85 -2.25
N VAL A 32 9.53 3.22 -3.41
CA VAL A 32 8.40 2.82 -4.26
C VAL A 32 8.09 1.34 -4.06
N ILE A 33 6.87 1.07 -3.61
CA ILE A 33 6.35 -0.28 -3.40
C ILE A 33 5.42 -0.65 -4.56
N HIS A 34 5.67 -1.81 -5.17
CA HIS A 34 4.71 -2.47 -6.05
C HIS A 34 3.95 -3.55 -5.27
N LEU A 35 2.65 -3.33 -5.06
CA LEU A 35 1.76 -4.24 -4.37
C LEU A 35 0.95 -5.04 -5.38
N ILE A 36 1.08 -6.36 -5.36
CA ILE A 36 0.22 -7.27 -6.11
C ILE A 36 -1.00 -7.58 -5.25
N ALA A 37 -2.20 -7.31 -5.77
CA ALA A 37 -3.45 -7.55 -5.05
C ALA A 37 -4.57 -7.91 -6.03
N THR A 38 -5.27 -9.03 -5.79
CA THR A 38 -6.40 -9.47 -6.63
C THR A 38 -7.75 -8.98 -6.13
N ASP A 39 -7.80 -8.34 -4.96
CA ASP A 39 -9.02 -7.76 -4.38
C ASP A 39 -9.62 -6.68 -5.32
N PRO A 40 -10.88 -6.80 -5.76
CA PRO A 40 -11.53 -5.80 -6.60
C PRO A 40 -11.71 -4.44 -5.92
N ALA A 41 -11.61 -4.35 -4.59
CA ALA A 41 -11.67 -3.10 -3.85
C ALA A 41 -10.33 -2.34 -3.84
N ALA A 42 -9.20 -3.01 -4.14
CA ALA A 42 -7.86 -2.40 -4.10
C ALA A 42 -7.72 -1.10 -4.93
N PRO A 43 -8.31 -0.96 -6.13
CA PRO A 43 -8.27 0.29 -6.89
C PRO A 43 -8.90 1.49 -6.18
N VAL A 44 -9.82 1.27 -5.24
CA VAL A 44 -10.51 2.32 -4.47
C VAL A 44 -9.84 2.52 -3.11
N ASP A 45 -9.49 1.42 -2.44
CA ASP A 45 -8.97 1.45 -1.07
C ASP A 45 -7.52 1.92 -1.00
N LEU A 46 -6.67 1.56 -1.96
CA LEU A 46 -5.26 1.97 -1.95
C LEU A 46 -5.08 3.49 -2.08
N PRO A 47 -5.76 4.20 -3.01
CA PRO A 47 -5.74 5.66 -3.05
C PRO A 47 -6.22 6.28 -1.74
N ALA A 48 -7.34 5.78 -1.19
CA ALA A 48 -7.93 6.32 0.04
C ALA A 48 -6.99 6.13 1.24
N TRP A 49 -6.39 4.95 1.37
CA TRP A 49 -5.42 4.65 2.42
C TRP A 49 -4.16 5.48 2.26
N CYS A 50 -3.63 5.63 1.05
CA CYS A 50 -2.47 6.49 0.78
C CYS A 50 -2.77 7.94 1.20
N HIS A 51 -3.95 8.47 0.83
CA HIS A 51 -4.37 9.80 1.24
C HIS A 51 -4.46 9.93 2.77
N LEU A 52 -5.08 8.97 3.45
CA LEU A 52 -5.24 8.97 4.90
C LEU A 52 -3.88 8.97 5.64
N THR A 53 -2.92 8.21 5.13
CA THR A 53 -1.60 7.98 5.75
C THR A 53 -0.53 8.98 5.28
N GLY A 54 -0.82 9.75 4.23
CA GLY A 54 0.11 10.70 3.61
C GLY A 54 1.03 10.08 2.55
N HIS A 55 0.90 8.79 2.24
CA HIS A 55 1.59 8.15 1.12
C HIS A 55 1.08 8.67 -0.23
N THR A 56 1.90 8.52 -1.27
CA THR A 56 1.49 8.89 -2.63
C THR A 56 1.10 7.65 -3.41
N TYR A 57 -0.17 7.53 -3.80
CA TYR A 57 -0.59 6.52 -4.76
C TYR A 57 -0.09 6.89 -6.16
N LEU A 58 0.60 5.96 -6.84
CA LEU A 58 1.19 6.18 -8.17
C LEU A 58 0.38 5.54 -9.30
N GLY A 59 -0.69 4.79 -8.98
CA GLY A 59 -1.54 4.14 -9.97
C GLY A 59 -1.28 2.65 -10.15
N GLN A 60 -2.02 2.06 -11.08
CA GLN A 60 -1.82 0.68 -11.50
C GLN A 60 -0.58 0.56 -12.40
N VAL A 61 0.17 -0.52 -12.25
CA VAL A 61 1.34 -0.83 -13.06
C VAL A 61 0.88 -1.68 -14.26
N GLU A 62 0.90 -1.06 -15.44
CA GLU A 62 0.53 -1.70 -16.70
C GLU A 62 1.47 -2.85 -17.10
N GLY A 63 0.98 -3.77 -17.94
CA GLY A 63 1.77 -4.87 -18.51
C GLY A 63 2.19 -5.95 -17.51
N ARG A 64 1.54 -6.02 -16.33
CA ARG A 64 1.80 -7.05 -15.32
C ARG A 64 0.84 -8.23 -15.48
N PRO A 65 1.30 -9.46 -15.22
CA PRO A 65 0.47 -10.66 -15.31
C PRO A 65 -0.58 -10.75 -14.20
N ARG A 66 -0.37 -10.03 -13.08
CA ARG A 66 -1.30 -9.93 -11.95
C ARG A 66 -1.56 -8.45 -11.65
N PRO A 67 -2.75 -8.07 -11.16
CA PRO A 67 -3.05 -6.68 -10.84
C PRO A 67 -2.03 -6.16 -9.81
N THR A 68 -1.31 -5.11 -10.20
CA THR A 68 -0.19 -4.57 -9.46
C THR A 68 -0.38 -3.06 -9.33
N TYR A 69 -0.21 -2.53 -8.13
CA TYR A 69 -0.43 -1.14 -7.80
C TYR A 69 0.85 -0.54 -7.21
N ALA A 70 1.18 0.69 -7.61
CA ALA A 70 2.37 1.38 -7.13
C ALA A 70 2.00 2.48 -6.13
N LEU A 71 2.80 2.61 -5.08
CA LEU A 71 2.74 3.73 -4.15
C LEU A 71 4.14 4.13 -3.68
N ARG A 72 4.30 5.39 -3.31
CA ARG A 72 5.52 5.94 -2.72
C ARG A 72 5.33 6.21 -1.24
N VAL A 73 6.28 5.71 -0.46
CA VAL A 73 6.34 5.94 0.98
C VAL A 73 6.68 7.40 1.25
N ALA A 74 5.94 8.00 2.19
CA ALA A 74 6.10 9.41 2.54
C ALA A 74 7.04 9.54 3.73
N ASP A 75 7.74 10.67 3.79
CA ASP A 75 8.70 10.99 4.85
C ASP A 75 8.02 11.24 6.20
N ALA A 76 6.90 11.96 6.19
CA ALA A 76 6.07 12.23 7.36
C ALA A 76 4.79 11.37 7.39
N ALA A 77 4.92 10.07 7.09
CA ALA A 77 3.77 9.16 7.07
C ALA A 77 3.09 9.11 8.44
N ARG A 78 1.78 9.35 8.45
CA ARG A 78 0.94 9.25 9.65
C ARG A 78 0.83 7.78 10.04
N GLN A 79 1.33 7.44 11.22
CA GLN A 79 1.24 6.07 11.73
C GLN A 79 -0.21 5.75 12.03
N THR A 80 -0.69 4.61 11.52
CA THR A 80 -2.02 4.12 11.84
C THR A 80 -1.97 3.15 13.01
N ALA A 81 -2.98 3.20 13.88
CA ALA A 81 -3.03 2.39 15.10
C ALA A 81 -2.97 0.88 14.78
N GLU A 82 -2.23 0.12 15.59
CA GLU A 82 -1.87 -1.27 15.27
C GLU A 82 -3.09 -2.18 15.03
N ALA A 83 -4.13 -1.99 15.84
CA ALA A 83 -5.39 -2.74 15.81
C ALA A 83 -6.50 -2.09 14.95
N LYS A 84 -6.31 -0.85 14.49
CA LYS A 84 -7.31 -0.09 13.71
C LYS A 84 -6.60 0.75 12.65
N PRO A 85 -6.19 0.14 11.50
CA PRO A 85 -5.35 0.80 10.49
C PRO A 85 -6.02 1.98 9.77
N TRP A 86 -7.28 2.28 10.07
CA TRP A 86 -8.03 3.47 9.62
C TRP A 86 -8.01 4.64 10.62
N HIS A 87 -7.46 4.46 11.83
CA HIS A 87 -7.23 5.56 12.77
C HIS A 87 -5.78 6.01 12.71
N VAL A 88 -5.57 7.28 12.39
CA VAL A 88 -4.27 7.95 12.53
C VAL A 88 -4.00 8.17 14.03
N THR A 89 -2.80 7.83 14.48
CA THR A 89 -2.32 8.09 15.85
C THR A 89 -1.52 9.38 15.91
#